data_AF-A0A3P0XJ19-F1
#
_entry.id   AF-A0A3P0XJ19-F1
#
_cell.length_a   1.000
_cell.length_b   1.000
_cell.length_c   1.000
_cell.angle_alpha   90.00
_cell.angle_beta   90.00
_cell.angle_gamma   90.00
#
_symmetry.space_group_name_H-M   'P 1'
#
loop_
_entity.id
_entity.type
_entity.pdbx_description
1 polymer ?
#
loop_
_entity_poly.entity_id
_entity_poly.type
_entity_poly.pdbx_seq_one_letter_code
_entity_poly.pdbx_strand_id
1 'polypeptide(L)'
;MTLYRHWPNKAAVVMDALLALIGEETAFPEAASALESLQQQLHRQVRFFRSARGNLVRSLVAEAQTDRALAKAFRERWLEPRRQGVRRTLECAIAEGSLRNDFDLDTAIDQLYGSLYYRLLLGSGVMDERFVEATLQQFVSGHGAKPKTRK
;
A
#
# COMPACT_ATOMS: atom_id res chain seq x y z
N MET A 1 -25.74 -26.12 -10.48
CA MET A 1 -25.99 -24.97 -11.38
C MET A 1 -25.60 -23.70 -10.62
N THR A 2 -24.42 -23.16 -10.91
CA THR A 2 -23.82 -22.02 -10.20
C THR A 2 -24.50 -20.73 -10.66
N LEU A 3 -25.26 -20.11 -9.75
CA LEU A 3 -25.94 -18.84 -10.00
C LEU A 3 -24.91 -17.69 -10.01
N TYR A 4 -24.22 -17.47 -11.13
CA TYR A 4 -23.47 -16.24 -11.37
C TYR A 4 -24.44 -15.10 -11.67
N ARG A 5 -24.96 -14.50 -10.60
CA ARG A 5 -25.86 -13.35 -10.68
C ARG A 5 -25.05 -12.12 -11.12
N HIS A 6 -25.17 -11.77 -12.40
CA HIS A 6 -24.57 -10.58 -12.99
C HIS A 6 -25.35 -9.34 -12.53
N TRP A 7 -24.74 -8.53 -11.67
CA TRP A 7 -25.23 -7.19 -11.40
C TRP A 7 -24.33 -6.20 -12.15
N PRO A 8 -24.85 -5.36 -13.05
CA PRO A 8 -24.05 -4.34 -13.74
C PRO A 8 -23.40 -3.33 -12.77
N ASN A 9 -23.79 -3.32 -11.48
CA ASN A 9 -23.24 -2.48 -10.42
C ASN A 9 -22.45 -3.23 -9.33
N LYS A 10 -22.19 -4.55 -9.47
CA LYS A 10 -21.55 -5.38 -8.43
C LYS A 10 -20.25 -4.76 -7.94
N ALA A 11 -19.42 -4.29 -8.87
CA ALA A 11 -18.15 -3.65 -8.56
C ALA A 11 -18.32 -2.40 -7.68
N ALA A 12 -19.32 -1.56 -7.97
CA ALA A 12 -19.57 -0.35 -7.18
C ALA A 12 -20.01 -0.71 -5.75
N VAL A 13 -21.01 -1.59 -5.60
CA VAL A 13 -21.54 -1.98 -4.29
C VAL A 13 -20.47 -2.67 -3.43
N VAL A 14 -19.67 -3.54 -4.03
CA VAL A 14 -18.63 -4.27 -3.31
C VAL A 14 -17.47 -3.33 -2.90
N MET A 15 -17.12 -2.37 -3.75
CA MET A 15 -16.14 -1.33 -3.40
C MET A 15 -16.69 -0.38 -2.34
N ASP A 16 -17.98 -0.02 -2.37
CA ASP A 16 -18.63 0.77 -1.33
C ASP A 16 -18.60 0.04 0.01
N ALA A 17 -18.91 -1.25 0.02
CA ALA A 17 -18.84 -2.08 1.22
C ALA A 17 -17.41 -2.21 1.75
N LEU A 18 -16.42 -2.41 0.87
CA LEU A 18 -15.01 -2.41 1.23
C LEU A 18 -14.62 -1.09 1.91
N LEU A 19 -14.93 0.05 1.28
CA LEU A 19 -14.60 1.39 1.79
C LEU A 19 -15.31 1.72 3.11
N ALA A 20 -16.58 1.34 3.25
CA ALA A 20 -17.30 1.47 4.52
C ALA A 20 -16.66 0.63 5.64
N LEU A 21 -16.14 -0.57 5.33
CA LEU A 21 -15.46 -1.45 6.29
C LEU A 21 -14.06 -0.96 6.70
N ILE A 22 -13.41 -0.15 5.86
CA ILE A 22 -12.10 0.44 6.14
C ILE A 22 -12.24 1.69 7.00
N GLY A 23 -13.35 2.43 6.86
CA GLY A 23 -13.54 3.71 7.52
C GLY A 23 -12.58 4.79 7.00
N GLU A 24 -12.45 5.89 7.75
CA GLU A 24 -11.56 7.02 7.42
C GLU A 24 -10.06 6.77 7.72
N GLU A 25 -9.67 5.53 8.07
CA GLU A 25 -8.31 5.14 8.47
C GLU A 25 -7.24 5.23 7.35
N THR A 26 -7.51 5.97 6.27
CA THR A 26 -6.54 6.23 5.19
C THR A 26 -5.62 7.41 5.47
N ALA A 27 -5.88 8.20 6.51
CA ALA A 27 -4.99 9.29 6.90
C ALA A 27 -3.64 8.73 7.34
N PHE A 28 -2.57 9.21 6.71
CA PHE A 28 -1.22 8.87 7.11
C PHE A 28 -0.98 9.37 8.53
N PRO A 29 -0.32 8.58 9.40
CA PRO A 29 -0.08 8.98 10.77
C PRO A 29 0.78 10.24 10.83
N GLU A 30 0.39 11.23 11.62
CA GLU A 30 1.32 12.28 12.02
C GLU A 30 2.43 11.66 12.86
N ALA A 31 3.68 11.97 12.54
CA ALA A 31 4.87 11.44 13.21
C ALA A 31 5.98 12.50 13.24
N ALA A 32 7.05 12.25 13.98
CA ALA A 32 8.14 13.21 14.13
C ALA A 32 9.03 13.33 12.89
N SER A 33 8.97 12.35 11.98
CA SER A 33 9.64 12.37 10.68
C SER A 33 8.81 11.66 9.61
N ALA A 34 9.06 11.97 8.34
CA ALA A 34 8.39 11.29 7.24
C ALA A 34 8.70 9.79 7.18
N LEU A 35 9.93 9.36 7.53
CA LEU A 35 10.27 7.94 7.58
C LEU A 35 9.53 7.20 8.70
N GLU A 36 9.35 7.83 9.85
CA GLU A 36 8.54 7.26 10.94
C GLU A 36 7.06 7.16 10.55
N SER A 37 6.50 8.20 9.91
CA SER A 37 5.14 8.17 9.38
C SER A 37 4.95 7.03 8.38
N LEU A 38 5.93 6.82 7.47
CA LEU A 38 5.92 5.73 6.52
C LEU A 38 5.95 4.37 7.22
N GLN A 39 6.80 4.20 8.23
CA GLN A 39 6.87 2.97 9.02
C GLN A 39 5.52 2.65 9.68
N GLN A 40 4.94 3.62 10.38
CA GLN A 40 3.65 3.46 11.05
C GLN A 40 2.54 3.11 10.06
N GLN A 41 2.55 3.72 8.87
CA GLN A 41 1.60 3.38 7.81
C GLN A 41 1.77 1.93 7.34
N LEU A 42 3.01 1.47 7.10
CA LEU A 42 3.25 0.09 6.67
C LEU A 42 2.78 -0.91 7.73
N HIS A 43 3.01 -0.64 9.01
CA HIS A 43 2.46 -1.47 10.11
C HIS A 43 0.93 -1.49 10.10
N ARG A 44 0.27 -0.33 9.94
CA ARG A 44 -1.20 -0.27 9.83
C ARG A 44 -1.70 -1.10 8.64
N GLN A 45 -1.05 -0.98 7.50
CA GLN A 45 -1.42 -1.71 6.29
C GLN A 45 -1.24 -3.23 6.44
N VAL A 46 -0.15 -3.66 7.06
CA VAL A 46 0.10 -5.08 7.39
C VAL A 46 -0.94 -5.60 8.37
N ARG A 47 -1.22 -4.87 9.46
CA ARG A 47 -2.25 -5.25 10.44
C ARG A 47 -3.63 -5.38 9.79
N PHE A 48 -3.97 -4.46 8.89
CA PHE A 48 -5.21 -4.55 8.10
C PHE A 48 -5.23 -5.82 7.25
N PHE A 49 -4.15 -6.13 6.52
CA PHE A 49 -4.06 -7.32 5.67
C PHE A 49 -4.09 -8.65 6.44
N ARG A 50 -3.63 -8.66 7.69
CA ARG A 50 -3.75 -9.83 8.58
C ARG A 50 -5.15 -9.99 9.19
N SER A 51 -5.97 -8.94 9.19
CA SER A 51 -7.32 -9.00 9.75
C SER A 51 -8.26 -9.81 8.85
N ALA A 52 -9.45 -10.16 9.35
CA ALA A 52 -10.50 -10.77 8.53
C ALA A 52 -10.86 -9.93 7.29
N ARG A 53 -10.67 -8.60 7.34
CA ARG A 53 -10.92 -7.67 6.22
C ARG A 53 -9.88 -7.80 5.11
N GLY A 54 -8.67 -8.29 5.41
CA GLY A 54 -7.64 -8.58 4.41
C GLY A 54 -8.05 -9.66 3.41
N ASN A 55 -8.87 -10.63 3.84
CA ASN A 55 -9.43 -11.65 2.96
C ASN A 55 -10.38 -11.05 1.90
N LEU A 56 -11.11 -9.98 2.24
CA LEU A 56 -11.94 -9.28 1.27
C LEU A 56 -11.07 -8.66 0.18
N VAL A 57 -9.98 -7.97 0.54
CA VAL A 57 -9.05 -7.39 -0.46
C VAL A 57 -8.47 -8.48 -1.36
N ARG A 58 -8.04 -9.62 -0.80
CA ARG A 58 -7.55 -10.76 -1.58
C ARG A 58 -8.57 -11.23 -2.61
N SER A 59 -9.82 -11.44 -2.20
CA SER A 59 -10.90 -11.87 -3.10
C SER A 59 -11.20 -10.84 -4.18
N LEU A 60 -11.12 -9.54 -3.86
CA LEU A 60 -11.35 -8.47 -4.83
C LEU A 60 -10.23 -8.34 -5.85
N VAL A 61 -8.98 -8.49 -5.43
CA VAL A 61 -7.85 -8.51 -6.36
C VAL A 61 -7.96 -9.70 -7.32
N ALA A 62 -8.40 -10.86 -6.82
CA ALA A 62 -8.62 -12.05 -7.65
C ALA A 62 -9.73 -11.83 -8.69
N GLU A 63 -10.91 -11.34 -8.27
CA GLU A 63 -12.02 -11.05 -9.19
C GLU A 63 -11.66 -9.94 -10.20
N ALA A 64 -10.89 -8.93 -9.78
CA ALA A 64 -10.41 -7.87 -10.66
C ALA A 64 -9.52 -8.37 -11.81
N GLN A 65 -9.00 -9.60 -11.78
CA GLN A 65 -8.24 -10.16 -12.90
C GLN A 65 -9.13 -10.50 -14.10
N THR A 66 -10.43 -10.72 -13.88
CA THR A 66 -11.38 -11.12 -14.92
C THR A 66 -12.51 -10.10 -15.11
N ASP A 67 -12.74 -9.20 -14.15
CA ASP A 67 -13.71 -8.09 -14.25
C ASP A 67 -12.99 -6.74 -14.39
N ARG A 68 -13.04 -6.17 -15.61
CA ARG A 68 -12.43 -4.87 -15.94
C ARG A 68 -13.04 -3.69 -15.17
N ALA A 69 -14.34 -3.71 -14.90
CA ALA A 69 -15.02 -2.64 -14.19
C ALA A 69 -14.59 -2.65 -12.71
N LEU A 70 -14.50 -3.83 -12.10
CA LEU A 70 -13.95 -3.98 -10.76
C LEU A 70 -12.46 -3.60 -10.71
N ALA A 71 -11.65 -4.01 -11.69
CA ALA A 71 -10.24 -3.63 -11.74
C ALA A 71 -10.03 -2.11 -11.79
N LYS A 72 -10.85 -1.41 -12.59
CA LYS A 72 -10.84 0.05 -12.64
C LYS A 72 -11.22 0.64 -11.27
N ALA A 73 -12.34 0.20 -10.70
CA ALA A 73 -12.81 0.71 -9.41
C ALA A 73 -11.83 0.42 -8.26
N PHE A 74 -11.20 -0.75 -8.24
CA PHE A 74 -10.20 -1.12 -7.25
C PHE A 74 -8.94 -0.24 -7.36
N ARG A 75 -8.46 0.01 -8.59
CA ARG A 75 -7.33 0.92 -8.80
C ARG A 75 -7.64 2.33 -8.33
N GLU A 76 -8.74 2.91 -8.81
CA GLU A 76 -9.08 4.31 -8.55
C GLU A 76 -9.45 4.57 -7.09
N ARG A 77 -10.20 3.65 -6.47
CA ARG A 77 -10.82 3.91 -5.16
C ARG A 77 -10.06 3.31 -4.00
N TRP A 78 -9.21 2.31 -4.24
CA TRP A 78 -8.49 1.62 -3.17
C TRP A 78 -6.96 1.72 -3.31
N LEU A 79 -6.39 1.52 -4.51
CA LEU A 79 -4.93 1.62 -4.68
C LEU A 79 -4.47 3.08 -4.70
N GLU A 80 -5.07 3.91 -5.54
CA GLU A 80 -4.61 5.27 -5.80
C GLU A 80 -4.55 6.16 -4.54
N PRO A 81 -5.55 6.17 -3.64
CA PRO A 81 -5.46 6.97 -2.41
C PRO A 81 -4.28 6.58 -1.53
N ARG A 82 -3.95 5.28 -1.47
CA ARG A 82 -2.79 4.77 -0.71
C ARG A 82 -1.49 5.18 -1.38
N ARG A 83 -1.40 5.06 -2.72
CA ARG A 83 -0.23 5.49 -3.49
C ARG A 83 0.05 6.98 -3.29
N GLN A 84 -0.98 7.82 -3.35
CA GLN A 84 -0.85 9.26 -3.12
C GLN A 84 -0.43 9.60 -1.69
N GLY A 85 -0.91 8.85 -0.70
CA GLY A 85 -0.43 8.98 0.67
C GLY A 85 1.07 8.68 0.80
N VAL A 86 1.53 7.55 0.27
CA VAL A 86 2.96 7.19 0.30
C VAL A 86 3.79 8.21 -0.46
N ARG A 87 3.32 8.64 -1.64
CA ARG A 87 3.99 9.66 -2.46
C ARG A 87 4.28 10.91 -1.64
N ARG A 88 3.26 11.47 -0.99
CA ARG A 88 3.39 12.66 -0.15
C ARG A 88 4.41 12.45 0.97
N THR A 89 4.37 11.30 1.63
CA THR A 89 5.36 10.97 2.67
C THR A 89 6.78 10.86 2.12
N LEU A 90 6.98 10.25 0.95
CA LEU A 90 8.30 10.18 0.31
C LEU A 90 8.81 11.56 -0.10
N GLU A 91 7.94 12.42 -0.63
CA GLU A 91 8.25 13.82 -0.95
C GLU A 91 8.69 14.60 0.31
N CYS A 92 7.99 14.43 1.44
CA CYS A 92 8.41 14.99 2.73
C CYS A 92 9.77 14.45 3.16
N ALA A 93 10.02 13.14 3.06
CA ALA A 93 11.30 12.55 3.43
C ALA A 93 12.46 13.04 2.56
N ILE A 94 12.21 13.37 1.29
CA ILE A 94 13.17 14.04 0.41
C ILE A 94 13.42 15.47 0.88
N ALA A 95 12.36 16.23 1.19
CA ALA A 95 12.47 17.60 1.67
C ALA A 95 13.20 17.71 3.03
N GLU A 96 13.01 16.73 3.91
CA GLU A 96 13.73 16.56 5.18
C GLU A 96 15.21 16.19 4.98
N GLY A 97 15.59 15.73 3.78
CA GLY A 97 16.94 15.25 3.49
C GLY A 97 17.22 13.83 4.01
N SER A 98 16.19 13.08 4.39
CA SER A 98 16.28 11.67 4.80
C SER A 98 16.44 10.74 3.59
N LEU A 99 15.82 11.10 2.46
CA LEU A 99 15.94 10.39 1.17
C LEU A 99 16.59 11.28 0.11
N ARG A 100 17.28 10.66 -0.85
CA ARG A 100 17.75 11.36 -2.05
C ARG A 100 16.60 11.62 -3.04
N ASN A 101 16.81 12.47 -4.04
CA ASN A 101 15.77 12.86 -5.01
C ASN A 101 16.02 12.33 -6.43
N ASP A 102 16.96 11.41 -6.63
CA ASP A 102 17.39 10.90 -7.95
C ASP A 102 16.74 9.55 -8.33
N PHE A 103 15.55 9.24 -7.78
CA PHE A 103 14.80 8.01 -8.07
C PHE A 103 13.35 8.26 -8.42
N ASP A 104 12.74 7.32 -9.14
CA ASP A 104 11.34 7.36 -9.51
C ASP A 104 10.42 7.00 -8.33
N LEU A 105 9.54 7.92 -7.96
CA LEU A 105 8.64 7.75 -6.80
C LEU A 105 7.63 6.62 -7.01
N ASP A 106 7.13 6.40 -8.23
CA ASP A 106 6.15 5.34 -8.50
C ASP A 106 6.76 3.96 -8.30
N THR A 107 7.98 3.76 -8.81
CA THR A 107 8.77 2.56 -8.61
C THR A 107 9.08 2.34 -7.13
N ALA A 108 9.43 3.40 -6.40
CA ALA A 108 9.67 3.33 -4.96
C ALA A 108 8.41 2.90 -4.18
N ILE A 109 7.23 3.42 -4.55
CA ILE A 109 5.95 3.00 -3.98
C ILE A 109 5.69 1.51 -4.29
N ASP A 110 5.97 1.06 -5.51
CA ASP A 110 5.80 -0.33 -5.93
C ASP A 110 6.74 -1.29 -5.18
N GLN A 111 7.96 -0.88 -4.87
CA GLN A 111 8.87 -1.68 -4.03
C GLN A 111 8.28 -1.90 -2.63
N LEU A 112 7.70 -0.87 -2.04
CA LEU A 112 7.08 -0.96 -0.71
C LEU A 112 5.78 -1.77 -0.78
N TYR A 113 4.76 -1.28 -1.48
CA TYR A 113 3.43 -1.90 -1.46
C TYR A 113 3.36 -3.20 -2.27
N GLY A 114 4.16 -3.34 -3.32
CA GLY A 114 4.25 -4.57 -4.09
C GLY A 114 4.68 -5.75 -3.23
N SER A 115 5.64 -5.55 -2.33
CA SER A 115 6.07 -6.61 -1.39
C SER A 115 4.95 -7.06 -0.45
N LEU A 116 4.12 -6.12 0.03
CA LEU A 116 2.95 -6.38 0.87
C LEU A 116 1.89 -7.16 0.09
N TYR A 117 1.57 -6.75 -1.15
CA TYR A 117 0.62 -7.48 -2.00
C TYR A 117 1.14 -8.85 -2.41
N TYR A 118 2.45 -9.00 -2.65
CA TYR A 118 3.05 -10.30 -2.95
C TYR A 118 2.84 -11.30 -1.82
N ARG A 119 3.14 -10.90 -0.57
CA ARG A 119 2.86 -11.74 0.62
C ARG A 119 1.37 -11.92 0.87
N LEU A 120 0.56 -10.88 0.68
CA LEU A 120 -0.89 -10.98 0.80
C LEU A 120 -1.38 -12.06 -0.16
N LEU A 121 -1.20 -11.90 -1.46
CA LEU A 121 -1.85 -12.71 -2.48
C LEU A 121 -1.28 -14.12 -2.57
N LEU A 122 0.04 -14.26 -2.47
CA LEU A 122 0.72 -15.54 -2.72
C LEU A 122 1.13 -16.28 -1.45
N GLY A 123 1.01 -15.65 -0.26
CA GLY A 123 1.36 -16.31 1.00
C GLY A 123 2.85 -16.64 1.12
N SER A 124 3.72 -15.91 0.42
CA SER A 124 5.16 -16.19 0.31
C SER A 124 5.95 -16.01 1.61
N GLY A 125 5.30 -15.67 2.73
CA GLY A 125 5.92 -15.45 4.03
C GLY A 125 4.99 -14.77 5.04
N VAL A 126 5.42 -14.73 6.31
CA VAL A 126 4.67 -14.08 7.40
C VAL A 126 4.71 -12.56 7.23
N MET A 127 3.56 -11.90 7.37
CA MET A 127 3.48 -10.44 7.29
C MET A 127 3.45 -9.87 8.71
N ASP A 128 4.59 -9.73 9.37
CA ASP A 128 4.73 -9.25 10.75
C ASP A 128 5.55 -7.95 10.84
N GLU A 129 5.79 -7.47 12.06
CA GLU A 129 6.55 -6.25 12.33
C GLU A 129 7.98 -6.35 11.77
N ARG A 130 8.61 -7.53 11.91
CA ARG A 130 9.96 -7.78 11.37
C ARG A 130 10.01 -7.65 9.86
N PHE A 131 8.97 -8.10 9.16
CA PHE A 131 8.87 -7.91 7.72
C PHE A 131 8.80 -6.42 7.34
N VAL A 132 8.03 -5.62 8.07
CA VAL A 132 7.92 -4.17 7.83
C VAL A 132 9.27 -3.50 8.06
N GLU A 133 9.92 -3.78 9.18
CA GLU A 133 11.24 -3.24 9.54
C GLU A 133 12.28 -3.59 8.48
N ALA A 134 12.39 -4.86 8.09
CA ALA A 134 13.35 -5.30 7.08
C ALA A 134 13.10 -4.63 5.72
N THR A 135 11.83 -4.53 5.30
CA THR A 135 11.45 -3.89 4.03
C THR A 135 11.83 -2.42 4.03
N LEU A 136 11.51 -1.70 5.12
CA LEU A 136 11.85 -0.29 5.25
C LEU A 136 13.36 -0.07 5.34
N GLN A 137 14.08 -0.90 6.10
CA GLN A 137 15.53 -0.81 6.21
C GLN A 137 16.22 -1.02 4.85
N GLN A 138 15.79 -2.00 4.08
CA GLN A 138 16.30 -2.25 2.72
C GLN A 138 15.96 -1.09 1.79
N PHE A 139 14.73 -0.58 1.87
CA PHE A 139 14.31 0.59 1.11
C PHE A 139 15.18 1.81 1.43
N VAL A 140 15.38 2.15 2.70
CA VAL A 140 16.20 3.30 3.12
C VAL A 140 17.67 3.08 2.79
N SER A 141 18.21 1.88 2.93
CA SER A 141 19.58 1.59 2.49
C SER A 141 19.74 1.80 0.99
N GLY A 142 18.70 1.48 0.23
CA GLY A 142 18.63 1.67 -1.21
C GLY A 142 18.33 3.11 -1.66
N HIS A 143 17.79 3.99 -0.81
CA HIS A 143 17.24 5.33 -1.18
C HIS A 143 17.68 6.49 -0.26
N GLY A 144 18.48 6.21 0.77
CA GLY A 144 18.92 7.18 1.76
C GLY A 144 19.76 8.29 1.14
N ALA A 145 19.77 9.45 1.80
CA ALA A 145 20.60 10.57 1.37
C ALA A 145 22.08 10.17 1.33
N LYS A 146 22.76 10.55 0.24
CA LYS A 146 24.20 10.31 0.09
C LYS A 146 24.94 11.19 1.12
N PRO A 147 25.94 10.68 1.85
CA PRO A 147 26.74 11.50 2.74
C PRO A 147 27.38 12.62 1.93
N LYS A 148 27.24 13.88 2.38
CA LYS A 148 27.90 15.03 1.76
C LYS A 148 29.40 14.75 1.78
N THR A 149 29.98 14.47 0.62
CA THR A 149 31.43 14.33 0.48
C THR A 149 32.02 15.71 0.83
N ARG A 150 32.60 15.84 2.03
CA ARG A 150 33.39 17.01 2.38
C ARG A 150 34.57 17.05 1.40
N LYS A 151 34.58 18.06 0.52
CA LYS A 151 35.82 18.52 -0.12
C LYS A 151 36.68 19.23 0.91
#